data_AF-A0AAW0Z7D8-F1
#
_entry.id   AF-A0AAW0Z7D8-F1
#
_cell.length_a   1.000
_cell.length_b   1.000
_cell.length_c   1.000
_cell.angle_alpha   90.00
_cell.angle_beta   90.00
_cell.angle_gamma   90.00
#
_symmetry.space_group_name_H-M   'P 1'
#
loop_
_entity.id
_entity.type
_entity.pdbx_description
1 polymer ?
#
loop_
_entity_poly.entity_id
_entity_poly.type
_entity_poly.pdbx_seq_one_letter_code
_entity_poly.pdbx_strand_id
1 'polypeptide(L)'
;MTGIRPGVGLDREADYAVPRPTKIKMKETKPEKAHRLYRREQRRAARESERISRANGYAVSPPRRYRSRSDSISPPRHPPKTKSKSNHEVYDVDADEEEEGGGRGGEWMGGYGRRAKEELETREWEEKLAWLAGGGSNEDPFGGVTYGYAGSMDGVHIPKRFREAAGAPGPSSSASSNRRKRDGDRDPAQEVDFDAGGPVPPLGAMTEEEYTAWVREGMYRRKHRAELEAAERRRKEKEEKERKKEKEREKASKEEERRLKKLKKQKGDDEERKRKEERGRWKDRWKKLGETGGEVEETELRFDDIPWPVYRSSNSTTTVISEDHLTIDNVRSFLYAVAEDEAAKGGDDLRKVIREAIRSYHPDRFHGRVLPRVREKDRDRVKDAVEKLSRVLNDLAAEGK
;
A
#
# COMPACT_ATOMS: atom_id res chain seq x y z
N MET A 1 -11.94 -19.21 97.81
CA MET A 1 -10.58 -18.66 97.67
C MET A 1 -10.03 -19.09 96.32
N THR A 2 -9.73 -18.06 95.51
CA THR A 2 -8.93 -18.00 94.27
C THR A 2 -8.12 -19.25 93.87
N GLY A 3 -8.48 -19.84 92.73
CA GLY A 3 -7.72 -20.90 92.04
C GLY A 3 -7.34 -20.47 90.62
N ILE A 4 -6.11 -19.95 90.53
CA ILE A 4 -5.15 -19.84 89.43
C ILE A 4 -5.60 -20.44 88.07
N ARG A 5 -5.72 -19.58 87.04
CA ARG A 5 -5.83 -19.99 85.63
C ARG A 5 -4.45 -20.12 84.99
N PRO A 6 -4.18 -21.18 84.19
CA PRO A 6 -2.88 -21.40 83.55
C PRO A 6 -2.63 -20.44 82.38
N GLY A 7 -1.37 -20.07 82.24
CA GLY A 7 -0.86 -19.10 81.29
C GLY A 7 -1.10 -19.45 79.83
N VAL A 8 -1.47 -18.42 79.07
CA VAL A 8 -1.62 -18.43 77.62
C VAL A 8 -0.23 -18.37 77.00
N GLY A 9 0.16 -19.43 76.29
CA GLY A 9 1.35 -19.45 75.46
C GLY A 9 1.22 -18.42 74.34
N LEU A 10 2.18 -17.50 74.27
CA LEU A 10 2.32 -16.56 73.16
C LEU A 10 3.05 -17.27 72.03
N ASP A 11 2.28 -17.93 71.15
CA ASP A 11 2.77 -18.44 69.87
C ASP A 11 3.14 -17.26 68.97
N ARG A 12 4.43 -16.97 68.91
CA ARG A 12 5.05 -15.78 68.32
C ARG A 12 5.45 -16.01 66.86
N GLU A 13 4.61 -16.71 66.08
CA GLU A 13 4.94 -17.11 64.69
C GLU A 13 4.00 -16.55 63.59
N ALA A 14 2.96 -15.77 63.92
CA ALA A 14 1.90 -15.50 62.94
C ALA A 14 2.08 -14.27 62.02
N ASP A 15 3.02 -13.34 62.25
CA ASP A 15 2.96 -12.01 61.59
C ASP A 15 4.15 -11.64 60.69
N TYR A 16 4.66 -12.58 59.90
CA TYR A 16 5.52 -12.25 58.74
C TYR A 16 4.87 -12.70 57.44
N ALA A 17 3.83 -11.96 57.01
CA ALA A 17 3.32 -12.05 55.65
C ALA A 17 4.37 -11.52 54.67
N VAL A 18 5.24 -12.40 54.17
CA VAL A 18 6.24 -12.07 53.14
C VAL A 18 5.49 -11.55 51.89
N PRO A 19 5.63 -10.27 51.53
CA PRO A 19 4.93 -9.72 50.38
C PRO A 19 5.38 -10.46 49.12
N ARG A 20 4.42 -11.05 48.40
CA ARG A 20 4.70 -11.78 47.17
C ARG A 20 5.42 -10.83 46.20
N PRO A 21 6.55 -11.23 45.60
CA PRO A 21 7.31 -10.36 44.72
C PRO A 21 6.41 -9.88 43.59
N THR A 22 6.13 -8.59 43.57
CA THR A 22 5.35 -7.97 42.51
C THR A 22 6.14 -8.12 41.22
N LYS A 23 5.50 -8.64 40.17
CA LYS A 23 6.12 -8.80 38.85
C LYS A 23 6.46 -7.42 38.32
N ILE A 24 7.68 -6.95 38.59
CA ILE A 24 8.24 -5.74 38.01
C ILE A 24 8.27 -5.98 36.51
N LYS A 25 7.29 -5.40 35.80
CA LYS A 25 7.25 -5.40 34.35
C LYS A 25 8.41 -4.53 33.89
N MET A 26 9.55 -5.15 33.60
CA MET A 26 10.67 -4.45 32.97
C MET A 26 10.14 -3.81 31.69
N LYS A 27 10.43 -2.52 31.53
CA LYS A 27 10.05 -1.79 30.31
C LYS A 27 10.75 -2.48 29.14
N GLU A 28 9.96 -2.94 28.16
CA GLU A 28 10.49 -3.54 26.93
C GLU A 28 11.52 -2.59 26.32
N THR A 29 12.69 -3.13 25.98
CA THR A 29 13.73 -2.32 25.35
C THR A 29 13.26 -1.87 23.95
N LYS A 30 13.76 -0.72 23.46
CA LYS A 30 13.46 -0.24 22.10
C LYS A 30 13.62 -1.33 21.01
N PRO A 31 14.67 -2.17 21.00
CA PRO A 31 14.80 -3.25 20.02
C PRO A 31 13.74 -4.35 20.18
N GLU A 32 13.34 -4.73 21.40
CA GLU A 32 12.27 -5.71 21.62
C GLU A 32 10.92 -5.21 21.10
N LYS A 33 10.61 -3.93 21.34
CA LYS A 33 9.39 -3.30 20.82
C LYS A 33 9.38 -3.27 19.29
N ALA A 34 10.53 -2.96 18.67
CA ALA A 34 10.69 -2.98 17.21
C ALA A 34 10.50 -4.39 16.64
N HIS A 35 11.10 -5.41 17.28
CA HIS A 35 10.95 -6.80 16.86
C HIS A 35 9.50 -7.30 17.02
N ARG A 36 8.80 -6.88 18.08
CA ARG A 36 7.37 -7.18 18.27
C ARG A 36 6.50 -6.57 17.18
N LEU A 37 6.78 -5.33 16.78
CA LEU A 37 6.10 -4.66 15.67
C LEU A 37 6.39 -5.36 14.34
N TYR A 38 7.66 -5.67 14.05
CA TYR A 38 8.04 -6.39 12.84
C TYR A 38 7.35 -7.75 12.72
N ARG A 39 7.29 -8.51 13.83
CA ARG A 39 6.61 -9.81 13.88
C ARG A 39 5.08 -9.68 13.74
N ARG A 40 4.49 -8.57 14.24
CA ARG A 40 3.07 -8.26 14.02
C ARG A 40 2.80 -7.91 12.56
N GLU A 41 3.67 -7.16 11.93
CA GLU A 41 3.54 -6.75 10.53
C GLU A 41 3.72 -7.92 9.57
N GLN A 42 4.72 -8.79 9.81
CA GLN A 42 4.89 -10.06 9.10
C GLN A 42 3.62 -10.92 9.14
N ARG A 43 2.94 -10.99 10.29
CA ARG A 43 1.66 -11.72 10.41
C ARG A 43 0.51 -11.04 9.65
N ARG A 44 0.49 -9.70 9.58
CA ARG A 44 -0.51 -8.96 8.81
C ARG A 44 -0.30 -9.19 7.31
N ALA A 45 0.94 -9.03 6.83
CA ALA A 45 1.32 -9.28 5.46
C ALA A 45 1.02 -10.72 5.02
N ALA A 46 1.31 -11.72 5.87
CA ALA A 46 0.98 -13.11 5.57
C ALA A 46 -0.54 -13.37 5.45
N ARG A 47 -1.36 -12.72 6.27
CA ARG A 47 -2.83 -12.83 6.18
C ARG A 47 -3.38 -12.14 4.94
N GLU A 48 -2.77 -11.04 4.53
CA GLU A 48 -3.16 -10.29 3.34
C GLU A 48 -2.76 -11.01 2.07
N SER A 49 -1.54 -11.56 2.01
CA SER A 49 -1.11 -12.40 0.89
C SER A 49 -1.99 -13.65 0.78
N GLU A 50 -2.39 -14.27 1.90
CA GLU A 50 -3.34 -15.39 1.91
C GLU A 50 -4.71 -14.98 1.38
N ARG A 51 -5.24 -13.80 1.77
CA ARG A 51 -6.50 -13.25 1.24
C ARG A 51 -6.43 -13.01 -0.26
N ILE A 52 -5.35 -12.41 -0.76
CA ILE A 52 -5.14 -12.16 -2.19
C ILE A 52 -5.03 -13.48 -2.95
N SER A 53 -4.30 -14.45 -2.42
CA SER A 53 -4.12 -15.78 -3.03
C SER A 53 -5.43 -16.55 -3.10
N ARG A 54 -6.30 -16.38 -2.08
CA ARG A 54 -7.65 -16.95 -2.04
C ARG A 54 -8.60 -16.27 -3.01
N ALA A 55 -8.53 -14.94 -3.14
CA ALA A 55 -9.34 -14.18 -4.09
C ALA A 55 -8.97 -14.52 -5.55
N ASN A 56 -7.68 -14.76 -5.83
CA ASN A 56 -7.19 -15.10 -7.16
C ASN A 56 -7.29 -16.60 -7.50
N GLY A 57 -7.85 -17.43 -6.62
CA GLY A 57 -8.03 -18.87 -6.86
C GLY A 57 -6.75 -19.72 -6.82
N TYR A 58 -5.58 -19.14 -6.53
CA TYR A 58 -4.30 -19.87 -6.44
C TYR A 58 -4.12 -20.61 -5.12
N ALA A 59 -4.81 -20.19 -4.05
CA ALA A 59 -4.75 -20.88 -2.77
C ALA A 59 -5.72 -22.06 -2.72
N VAL A 60 -5.22 -23.25 -3.09
CA VAL A 60 -5.79 -24.52 -2.62
C VAL A 60 -5.74 -24.46 -1.09
N SER A 61 -6.90 -24.46 -0.44
CA SER A 61 -6.97 -24.46 1.03
C SER A 61 -6.03 -25.56 1.55
N PRO A 62 -5.12 -25.27 2.50
CA PRO A 62 -4.21 -26.29 3.01
C PRO A 62 -5.06 -27.51 3.39
N PRO A 63 -4.70 -28.72 2.89
CA PRO A 63 -5.54 -29.90 2.98
C PRO A 63 -6.00 -30.00 4.42
N ARG A 64 -7.33 -29.86 4.62
CA ARG A 64 -7.92 -29.99 5.95
C ARG A 64 -7.39 -31.30 6.47
N ARG A 65 -6.52 -31.24 7.49
CA ARG A 65 -6.08 -32.44 8.19
C ARG A 65 -7.38 -33.10 8.60
N TYR A 66 -7.71 -34.22 7.95
CA TYR A 66 -8.85 -35.05 8.26
C TYR A 66 -8.64 -35.52 9.69
N ARG A 67 -9.10 -34.71 10.64
CA ARG A 67 -9.28 -35.12 12.02
C ARG A 67 -10.48 -36.05 11.91
N SER A 68 -10.20 -37.34 11.90
CA SER A 68 -11.16 -38.42 12.08
C SER A 68 -11.99 -38.13 13.33
N ARG A 69 -13.10 -37.43 13.11
CA ARG A 69 -14.20 -37.31 14.05
C ARG A 69 -15.38 -37.90 13.32
N SER A 70 -15.54 -39.21 13.53
CA SER A 70 -16.78 -39.91 13.30
C SER A 70 -17.93 -39.15 13.97
N ASP A 71 -18.99 -38.96 13.19
CA ASP A 71 -20.39 -38.86 13.60
C ASP A 71 -20.74 -37.94 14.77
N SER A 72 -21.10 -36.70 14.44
CA SER A 72 -22.22 -36.07 15.14
C SER A 72 -23.01 -35.17 14.18
N ILE A 73 -24.09 -35.71 13.62
CA ILE A 73 -25.16 -34.98 12.92
C ILE A 73 -25.99 -34.26 13.98
N SER A 74 -25.42 -33.25 14.62
CA SER A 74 -26.18 -32.36 15.49
C SER A 74 -25.82 -30.92 15.16
N PRO A 75 -26.81 -30.09 14.77
CA PRO A 75 -26.59 -28.70 14.43
C PRO A 75 -25.98 -27.96 15.63
N PRO A 76 -25.06 -27.01 15.40
CA PRO A 76 -24.34 -26.34 16.47
C PRO A 76 -25.30 -25.51 17.33
N ARG A 77 -25.68 -26.06 18.49
CA ARG A 77 -26.37 -25.29 19.54
C ARG A 77 -25.37 -24.32 20.14
N HIS A 78 -25.55 -23.04 19.87
CA HIS A 78 -24.86 -21.98 20.58
C HIS A 78 -25.14 -22.11 22.09
N PRO A 79 -24.11 -22.19 22.95
CA PRO A 79 -24.34 -22.25 24.39
C PRO A 79 -24.94 -20.93 24.88
N PRO A 80 -25.99 -20.95 25.72
CA PRO A 80 -26.54 -19.73 26.29
C PRO A 80 -25.51 -19.09 27.23
N LYS A 81 -25.24 -17.80 27.01
CA LYS A 81 -24.43 -16.97 27.90
C LYS A 81 -25.08 -16.94 29.28
N THR A 82 -24.45 -17.57 30.27
CA THR A 82 -24.81 -17.46 31.68
C THR A 82 -24.51 -16.03 32.13
N LYS A 83 -25.56 -15.27 32.42
CA LYS A 83 -25.46 -14.00 33.14
C LYS A 83 -25.30 -14.33 34.63
N SER A 84 -24.07 -14.36 35.13
CA SER A 84 -23.81 -14.32 36.57
C SER A 84 -24.03 -12.89 37.07
N LYS A 85 -25.20 -12.67 37.68
CA LYS A 85 -25.40 -11.61 38.67
C LYS A 85 -24.64 -12.02 39.93
N SER A 86 -23.74 -11.17 40.42
CA SER A 86 -23.41 -11.11 41.84
C SER A 86 -23.17 -9.66 42.22
N ASN A 87 -24.00 -9.20 43.17
CA ASN A 87 -23.95 -7.94 43.87
C ASN A 87 -22.55 -7.61 44.41
N HIS A 88 -22.12 -6.37 44.26
CA HIS A 88 -21.44 -5.64 45.33
C HIS A 88 -21.69 -4.13 45.15
N GLU A 89 -22.61 -3.59 45.95
CA GLU A 89 -22.66 -2.16 46.28
C GLU A 89 -21.44 -1.80 47.14
N VAL A 90 -20.81 -0.64 46.88
CA VAL A 90 -20.56 0.48 47.84
C VAL A 90 -19.58 1.49 47.19
N TYR A 91 -20.10 2.71 46.96
CA TYR A 91 -19.53 4.08 46.83
C TYR A 91 -18.08 4.35 46.38
N ASP A 92 -17.95 5.20 45.33
CA ASP A 92 -17.28 6.54 45.30
C ASP A 92 -17.20 7.01 43.83
N VAL A 93 -18.03 7.96 43.37
CA VAL A 93 -17.77 9.41 43.22
C VAL A 93 -16.47 9.73 42.48
N ASP A 94 -16.63 10.15 41.22
CA ASP A 94 -15.81 11.08 40.38
C ASP A 94 -16.00 10.64 38.91
N ALA A 95 -16.96 11.20 38.17
CA ALA A 95 -16.84 12.46 37.43
C ALA A 95 -15.67 12.44 36.44
N ASP A 96 -15.89 11.86 35.25
CA ASP A 96 -15.37 12.38 33.99
C ASP A 96 -16.18 11.76 32.83
N GLU A 97 -17.01 12.61 32.25
CA GLU A 97 -17.68 12.43 30.96
C GLU A 97 -16.64 12.37 29.85
N GLU A 98 -16.52 11.24 29.14
CA GLU A 98 -16.24 11.28 27.70
C GLU A 98 -17.06 10.20 26.97
N GLU A 99 -17.93 10.70 26.09
CA GLU A 99 -18.74 9.97 25.12
C GLU A 99 -17.87 9.08 24.19
N GLU A 100 -17.91 7.76 24.36
CA GLU A 100 -17.61 6.83 23.26
C GLU A 100 -18.92 6.30 22.66
N GLY A 101 -19.52 7.13 21.80
CA GLY A 101 -20.59 6.75 20.89
C GLY A 101 -20.08 5.78 19.83
N GLY A 102 -20.66 4.58 19.81
CA GLY A 102 -20.39 3.54 18.82
C GLY A 102 -20.77 3.98 17.40
N GLY A 103 -19.79 4.02 16.51
CA GLY A 103 -19.96 4.20 15.06
C GLY A 103 -19.52 2.99 14.25
N ARG A 104 -20.27 1.88 14.33
CA ARG A 104 -20.17 0.80 13.34
C ARG A 104 -20.87 1.24 12.05
N GLY A 105 -20.16 1.98 11.20
CA GLY A 105 -20.72 2.41 9.90
C GLY A 105 -19.73 3.20 9.07
N GLY A 106 -18.76 2.53 8.45
CA GLY A 106 -17.74 3.22 7.64
C GLY A 106 -17.19 2.43 6.45
N GLU A 107 -17.81 1.31 6.05
CA GLU A 107 -17.29 0.47 4.94
C GLU A 107 -17.90 0.81 3.57
N TRP A 108 -18.57 1.96 3.42
CA TRP A 108 -19.29 2.32 2.19
C TRP A 108 -18.75 3.54 1.44
N MET A 109 -17.50 3.93 1.66
CA MET A 109 -16.81 4.85 0.75
C MET A 109 -16.06 4.02 -0.29
N GLY A 110 -16.71 3.80 -1.44
CA GLY A 110 -16.17 3.12 -2.62
C GLY A 110 -14.80 3.64 -3.05
N GLY A 111 -14.12 2.96 -3.96
CA GLY A 111 -12.68 3.11 -4.28
C GLY A 111 -12.05 4.52 -4.36
N TYR A 112 -12.85 5.57 -4.52
CA TYR A 112 -12.42 6.97 -4.31
C TYR A 112 -11.98 7.29 -2.88
N GLY A 113 -12.63 6.77 -1.84
CA GLY A 113 -12.26 7.04 -0.44
C GLY A 113 -10.92 6.43 -0.04
N ARG A 114 -10.56 5.28 -0.65
CA ARG A 114 -9.22 4.70 -0.49
C ARG A 114 -8.14 5.54 -1.16
N ARG A 115 -8.42 6.05 -2.37
CA ARG A 115 -7.48 6.90 -3.11
C ARG A 115 -7.25 8.25 -2.42
N ALA A 116 -8.33 8.89 -1.94
CA ALA A 116 -8.24 10.14 -1.20
C ALA A 116 -7.48 9.99 0.13
N LYS A 117 -7.63 8.85 0.81
CA LYS A 117 -6.88 8.56 2.03
C LYS A 117 -5.39 8.32 1.73
N GLU A 118 -5.08 7.60 0.67
CA GLU A 118 -3.70 7.34 0.24
C GLU A 118 -2.99 8.62 -0.24
N GLU A 119 -3.73 9.53 -0.88
CA GLU A 119 -3.26 10.85 -1.32
C GLU A 119 -3.04 11.81 -0.14
N LEU A 120 -3.90 11.75 0.88
CA LEU A 120 -3.69 12.48 2.15
C LEU A 120 -2.47 11.94 2.90
N GLU A 121 -2.34 10.62 3.02
CA GLU A 121 -1.23 9.99 3.73
C GLU A 121 0.11 10.22 3.03
N THR A 122 0.13 10.30 1.68
CA THR A 122 1.33 10.72 0.94
C THR A 122 1.64 12.20 1.13
N ARG A 123 0.63 13.08 1.16
CA ARG A 123 0.84 14.52 1.40
C ARG A 123 1.33 14.81 2.82
N GLU A 124 0.78 14.12 3.83
CA GLU A 124 1.25 14.19 5.22
C GLU A 124 2.68 13.65 5.35
N TRP A 125 3.03 12.59 4.61
CA TRP A 125 4.42 12.14 4.51
C TRP A 125 5.25 13.25 3.90
N GLU A 126 4.97 13.72 2.69
CA GLU A 126 5.73 14.78 2.01
C GLU A 126 5.91 16.03 2.86
N GLU A 127 4.88 16.47 3.60
CA GLU A 127 4.94 17.58 4.55
C GLU A 127 5.86 17.27 5.74
N LYS A 128 5.85 16.03 6.25
CA LYS A 128 6.79 15.56 7.27
C LYS A 128 8.22 15.43 6.74
N LEU A 129 8.40 15.03 5.48
CA LEU A 129 9.70 15.05 4.78
C LEU A 129 10.20 16.49 4.65
N ALA A 130 9.31 17.40 4.23
CA ALA A 130 9.60 18.81 4.06
C ALA A 130 9.89 19.51 5.40
N TRP A 131 9.22 19.11 6.47
CA TRP A 131 9.51 19.57 7.83
C TRP A 131 10.87 19.07 8.32
N LEU A 132 11.21 17.80 8.03
CA LEU A 132 12.53 17.24 8.37
C LEU A 132 13.66 17.81 7.48
N ALA A 133 13.38 18.11 6.22
CA ALA A 133 14.35 18.65 5.26
C ALA A 133 14.50 20.18 5.36
N GLY A 134 13.44 20.87 5.77
CA GLY A 134 13.38 22.31 6.01
C GLY A 134 13.86 22.74 7.40
N GLY A 135 14.20 21.80 8.28
CA GLY A 135 14.70 22.04 9.64
C GLY A 135 16.13 22.60 9.72
N GLY A 136 16.49 23.52 8.82
CA GLY A 136 17.79 24.20 8.78
C GLY A 136 17.72 25.72 8.76
N SER A 137 16.54 26.35 8.74
CA SER A 137 16.45 27.81 8.73
C SER A 137 15.36 28.35 9.67
N ASN A 138 15.86 29.00 10.72
CA ASN A 138 15.23 29.96 11.61
C ASN A 138 14.20 29.44 12.63
N GLU A 139 14.58 29.67 13.89
CA GLU A 139 13.77 29.62 15.12
C GLU A 139 13.58 28.22 15.72
N ASP A 140 14.59 27.79 16.47
CA ASP A 140 14.44 26.80 17.53
C ASP A 140 13.56 27.40 18.65
N PRO A 141 12.31 26.92 18.86
CA PRO A 141 11.45 27.43 19.92
C PRO A 141 11.91 27.03 21.33
N PHE A 142 13.00 26.26 21.44
CA PHE A 142 13.70 25.94 22.69
C PHE A 142 15.08 26.62 22.81
N GLY A 143 15.46 27.45 21.83
CA GLY A 143 16.72 28.19 21.78
C GLY A 143 16.71 29.44 22.67
N GLY A 144 16.49 29.27 23.97
CA GLY A 144 16.40 30.38 24.93
C GLY A 144 16.94 30.07 26.33
N VAL A 145 17.71 28.99 26.52
CA VAL A 145 18.39 28.72 27.79
C VAL A 145 19.90 28.71 27.59
N THR A 146 20.47 29.89 27.76
CA THR A 146 21.89 30.13 28.03
C THR A 146 22.29 29.41 29.33
N TYR A 147 22.74 28.15 29.23
CA TYR A 147 23.44 27.51 30.34
C TYR A 147 24.84 28.12 30.45
N GLY A 148 24.92 29.11 31.33
CA GLY A 148 26.17 29.69 31.81
C GLY A 148 27.07 28.63 32.44
N TYR A 149 28.30 28.65 31.96
CA TYR A 149 29.54 28.40 32.69
C TYR A 149 29.41 28.55 34.22
N ALA A 150 29.54 27.44 34.98
CA ALA A 150 30.17 27.41 36.30
C ALA A 150 30.31 25.97 36.83
N GLY A 151 31.55 25.58 37.17
CA GLY A 151 31.80 24.73 38.33
C GLY A 151 31.97 23.22 38.08
N SER A 152 33.23 22.78 38.15
CA SER A 152 33.70 21.55 38.81
C SER A 152 32.68 20.42 39.03
N MET A 153 32.76 19.36 38.21
CA MET A 153 32.11 18.07 38.48
C MET A 153 33.08 17.05 39.11
N ASP A 154 33.83 17.47 40.12
CA ASP A 154 34.41 16.54 41.11
C ASP A 154 33.30 16.13 42.09
N GLY A 155 32.46 15.16 41.72
CA GLY A 155 31.41 14.70 42.65
C GLY A 155 30.39 13.69 42.13
N VAL A 156 30.38 13.32 40.86
CA VAL A 156 29.47 12.28 40.36
C VAL A 156 30.06 10.89 40.66
N HIS A 157 29.63 10.30 41.78
CA HIS A 157 29.96 8.91 42.12
C HIS A 157 29.26 7.95 41.17
N ILE A 158 29.95 7.56 40.08
CA ILE A 158 29.50 6.51 39.18
C ILE A 158 29.66 5.16 39.89
N PRO A 159 28.58 4.40 40.14
CA PRO A 159 28.67 3.09 40.79
C PRO A 159 29.56 2.13 40.00
N LYS A 160 30.52 1.47 40.68
CA LYS A 160 31.57 0.61 40.09
C LYS A 160 31.08 -0.37 39.01
N ARG A 161 29.85 -0.90 39.13
CA ARG A 161 29.24 -1.82 38.15
C ARG A 161 29.14 -1.28 36.72
N PHE A 162 29.05 0.04 36.54
CA PHE A 162 28.99 0.65 35.20
C PHE A 162 30.36 0.93 34.60
N ARG A 163 31.45 0.86 35.39
CA ARG A 163 32.81 1.08 34.90
C ARG A 163 33.41 -0.16 34.24
N GLU A 164 32.95 -1.36 34.60
CA GLU A 164 33.47 -2.64 34.07
C GLU A 164 32.90 -3.01 32.69
N ALA A 165 31.70 -2.54 32.33
CA ALA A 165 31.10 -2.79 31.01
C ALA A 165 31.71 -1.95 29.88
N ALA A 166 32.47 -0.91 30.21
CA ALA A 166 33.06 0.03 29.24
C ALA A 166 34.52 -0.30 28.87
N GLY A 167 35.08 -1.43 29.33
CA GLY A 167 36.35 -1.95 28.84
C GLY A 167 37.57 -1.06 29.07
N ALA A 168 37.54 -0.17 30.07
CA ALA A 168 38.70 0.65 30.42
C ALA A 168 39.73 -0.19 31.21
N PRO A 169 40.95 -0.39 30.69
CA PRO A 169 41.97 -1.20 31.38
C PRO A 169 42.47 -0.46 32.62
N GLY A 170 42.37 -1.10 33.78
CA GLY A 170 42.95 -0.62 35.05
C GLY A 170 44.47 -0.77 35.09
N PRO A 171 45.20 0.08 35.84
CA PRO A 171 46.65 0.02 35.93
C PRO A 171 47.13 -0.97 37.00
N SER A 172 48.24 -1.63 36.67
CA SER A 172 49.16 -2.41 37.53
C SER A 172 48.73 -3.82 37.95
N SER A 173 49.43 -4.84 37.43
CA SER A 173 50.54 -5.47 38.16
C SER A 173 51.26 -6.51 37.27
N SER A 174 52.54 -6.24 37.01
CA SER A 174 53.66 -7.19 36.85
C SER A 174 53.38 -8.67 36.58
N ALA A 175 53.94 -9.21 35.49
CA ALA A 175 55.11 -10.09 35.58
C ALA A 175 55.54 -10.65 34.21
N SER A 176 56.85 -10.86 34.10
CA SER A 176 57.52 -11.88 33.28
C SER A 176 57.92 -11.53 31.85
N SER A 177 59.06 -10.85 31.78
CA SER A 177 60.25 -11.22 31.00
C SER A 177 60.06 -12.10 29.76
N ASN A 178 60.33 -11.52 28.58
CA ASN A 178 61.20 -12.19 27.63
C ASN A 178 62.07 -11.21 26.84
N ARG A 179 63.36 -11.26 27.18
CA ARG A 179 64.49 -10.71 26.44
C ARG A 179 64.40 -11.08 24.95
N ARG A 180 64.37 -10.09 24.06
CA ARG A 180 64.95 -10.20 22.73
C ARG A 180 65.77 -8.95 22.41
N LYS A 181 67.08 -9.21 22.34
CA LYS A 181 68.14 -8.60 21.53
C LYS A 181 67.90 -7.19 20.99
N ARG A 182 68.62 -6.23 21.57
CA ARG A 182 69.67 -5.41 20.92
C ARG A 182 69.55 -5.29 19.39
N ASP A 183 68.89 -4.23 18.95
CA ASP A 183 69.18 -3.51 17.71
C ASP A 183 69.52 -2.06 18.08
N GLY A 184 70.58 -1.53 17.48
CA GLY A 184 71.27 -0.30 17.87
C GLY A 184 70.46 0.98 17.68
N ASP A 185 70.94 2.02 18.35
CA ASP A 185 70.66 3.46 18.16
C ASP A 185 69.55 3.79 17.17
N ARG A 186 68.31 3.55 17.58
CA ARG A 186 67.15 4.20 16.99
C ARG A 186 66.98 5.51 17.72
N ASP A 187 67.43 6.57 17.07
CA ASP A 187 67.12 7.93 17.48
C ASP A 187 65.59 8.09 17.48
N PRO A 188 64.94 8.25 18.65
CA PRO A 188 63.48 8.39 18.73
C PRO A 188 62.98 9.66 18.04
N ALA A 189 63.86 10.59 17.64
CA ALA A 189 63.52 11.72 16.80
C ALA A 189 63.38 11.36 15.31
N GLN A 190 63.95 10.25 14.84
CA GLN A 190 63.90 9.81 13.44
C GLN A 190 62.75 8.83 13.11
N GLU A 191 62.12 8.19 14.09
CA GLU A 191 60.99 7.26 13.84
C GLU A 191 59.62 7.94 13.85
N VAL A 192 59.58 9.27 13.89
CA VAL A 192 58.34 10.03 13.71
C VAL A 192 58.16 10.30 12.22
N ASP A 193 57.79 9.27 11.45
CA ASP A 193 57.34 9.46 10.07
C ASP A 193 56.08 10.34 10.09
N PHE A 194 56.27 11.63 9.79
CA PHE A 194 55.21 12.62 9.62
C PHE A 194 54.54 12.53 8.24
N ASP A 195 54.99 11.60 7.37
CA ASP A 195 54.57 11.47 5.98
C ASP A 195 53.09 11.10 5.75
N ALA A 196 52.39 10.57 6.77
CA ALA A 196 50.95 10.32 6.65
C ALA A 196 50.07 11.58 6.85
N GLY A 197 50.67 12.72 7.23
CA GLY A 197 49.97 13.95 7.60
C GLY A 197 49.98 15.08 6.58
N GLY A 198 50.64 14.90 5.43
CA GLY A 198 50.93 15.99 4.49
C GLY A 198 52.14 16.82 4.93
N PRO A 199 52.69 17.68 4.04
CA PRO A 199 53.84 18.50 4.35
C PRO A 199 53.57 19.36 5.58
N VAL A 200 54.52 19.34 6.54
CA VAL A 200 54.43 20.14 7.76
C VAL A 200 54.26 21.61 7.35
N PRO A 201 53.20 22.29 7.80
CA PRO A 201 52.99 23.70 7.49
C PRO A 201 54.21 24.52 7.93
N PRO A 202 54.67 25.51 7.15
CA PRO A 202 55.84 26.31 7.51
C PRO A 202 55.60 27.03 8.85
N LEU A 203 56.50 26.78 9.81
CA LEU A 203 56.42 27.14 11.25
C LEU A 203 56.27 28.65 11.57
N GLY A 204 56.22 29.53 10.57
CA GLY A 204 56.03 30.98 10.75
C GLY A 204 54.68 31.51 10.28
N ALA A 205 53.82 30.67 9.69
CA ALA A 205 52.55 31.10 9.08
C ALA A 205 51.30 30.80 9.92
N MET A 206 51.45 30.04 11.02
CA MET A 206 50.33 29.58 11.84
C MET A 206 50.40 30.21 13.21
N THR A 207 49.24 30.64 13.73
CA THR A 207 49.14 31.09 15.13
C THR A 207 49.38 29.89 16.07
N GLU A 208 49.80 30.18 17.30
CA GLU A 208 50.11 29.14 18.29
C GLU A 208 48.88 28.24 18.57
N GLU A 209 47.67 28.81 18.52
CA GLU A 209 46.41 28.06 18.66
C GLU A 209 46.20 27.06 17.53
N GLU A 210 46.42 27.49 16.29
CA GLU A 210 46.31 26.65 15.10
C GLU A 210 47.37 25.55 15.08
N TYR A 211 48.60 25.84 15.54
CA TYR A 211 49.66 24.84 15.68
C TYR A 211 49.26 23.76 16.70
N THR A 212 48.71 24.16 17.86
CA THR A 212 48.24 23.18 18.86
C THR A 212 47.07 22.35 18.34
N ALA A 213 46.16 22.94 17.56
CA ALA A 213 45.07 22.22 16.92
C ALA A 213 45.59 21.20 15.91
N TRP A 214 46.55 21.58 15.06
CA TRP A 214 47.20 20.70 14.09
C TRP A 214 47.94 19.52 14.76
N VAL A 215 48.68 19.77 15.85
CA VAL A 215 49.36 18.70 16.62
C VAL A 215 48.35 17.77 17.29
N ARG A 216 47.28 18.30 17.89
CA ARG A 216 46.19 17.48 18.48
C ARG A 216 45.51 16.64 17.41
N GLU A 217 45.24 17.22 16.25
CA GLU A 217 44.59 16.55 15.12
C GLU A 217 45.51 15.48 14.52
N GLY A 218 46.81 15.76 14.33
CA GLY A 218 47.80 14.79 13.87
C GLY A 218 47.95 13.61 14.82
N MET A 219 48.02 13.88 16.13
CA MET A 219 48.05 12.84 17.17
C MET A 219 46.75 12.04 17.22
N TYR A 220 45.59 12.68 17.04
CA TYR A 220 44.29 12.02 16.98
C TYR A 220 44.18 11.13 15.75
N ARG A 221 44.56 11.61 14.56
CA ARG A 221 44.58 10.83 13.32
C ARG A 221 45.50 9.60 13.42
N ARG A 222 46.64 9.71 14.11
CA ARG A 222 47.57 8.58 14.30
C ARG A 222 47.02 7.54 15.26
N LYS A 223 46.44 7.96 16.40
CA LYS A 223 45.85 7.04 17.40
C LYS A 223 44.54 6.40 16.93
N HIS A 224 43.73 7.14 16.18
CA HIS A 224 42.43 6.70 15.70
C HIS A 224 42.43 6.35 14.20
N ARG A 225 43.60 6.10 13.59
CA ARG A 225 43.71 5.74 12.17
C ARG A 225 42.85 4.52 11.83
N ALA A 226 42.94 3.48 12.66
CA ALA A 226 42.16 2.26 12.52
C ALA A 226 40.65 2.51 12.72
N GLU A 227 40.28 3.44 13.60
CA GLU A 227 38.89 3.80 13.86
C GLU A 227 38.30 4.64 12.71
N LEU A 228 39.06 5.60 12.18
CA LEU A 228 38.68 6.40 11.01
C LEU A 228 38.51 5.51 9.77
N GLU A 229 39.42 4.57 9.54
CA GLU A 229 39.31 3.62 8.42
C GLU A 229 38.15 2.64 8.61
N ALA A 230 37.86 2.20 9.83
CA ALA A 230 36.68 1.38 10.13
C ALA A 230 35.37 2.17 9.96
N ALA A 231 35.35 3.44 10.35
CA ALA A 231 34.21 4.34 10.16
C ALA A 231 33.98 4.63 8.67
N GLU A 232 35.04 4.85 7.89
CA GLU A 232 34.97 5.04 6.44
C GLU A 232 34.46 3.78 5.73
N ARG A 233 34.95 2.59 6.12
CA ARG A 233 34.43 1.31 5.59
C ARG A 233 32.95 1.11 5.89
N ARG A 234 32.50 1.42 7.11
CA ARG A 234 31.07 1.37 7.48
C ARG A 234 30.22 2.37 6.68
N ARG A 235 30.75 3.56 6.40
CA ARG A 235 30.07 4.57 5.58
C ARG A 235 29.92 4.09 4.13
N LYS A 236 30.99 3.56 3.53
CA LYS A 236 30.98 3.01 2.16
C LYS A 236 30.02 1.82 2.03
N GLU A 237 30.04 0.89 2.98
CA GLU A 237 29.11 -0.26 2.97
C GLU A 237 27.64 0.19 3.07
N LYS A 238 27.35 1.19 3.91
CA LYS A 238 26.01 1.76 4.05
C LYS A 238 25.54 2.42 2.75
N GLU A 239 26.40 3.20 2.11
CA GLU A 239 26.10 3.87 0.84
C GLU A 239 25.87 2.86 -0.30
N GLU A 240 26.70 1.82 -0.40
CA GLU A 240 26.49 0.76 -1.40
C GLU A 240 25.19 0.00 -1.18
N LYS A 241 24.84 -0.26 0.08
CA LYS A 241 23.58 -0.91 0.45
C LYS A 241 22.37 -0.03 0.13
N GLU A 242 22.45 1.27 0.37
CA GLU A 242 21.40 2.23 0.00
C GLU A 242 21.26 2.33 -1.52
N ARG A 243 22.36 2.44 -2.26
CA ARG A 243 22.36 2.44 -3.73
C ARG A 243 21.76 1.17 -4.32
N LYS A 244 22.02 0.00 -3.70
CA LYS A 244 21.43 -1.26 -4.13
C LYS A 244 19.93 -1.31 -3.87
N LYS A 245 19.49 -0.82 -2.70
CA LYS A 245 18.08 -0.74 -2.31
C LYS A 245 17.30 0.24 -3.19
N GLU A 246 17.90 1.37 -3.55
CA GLU A 246 17.31 2.34 -4.47
C GLU A 246 17.13 1.74 -5.87
N LYS A 247 18.18 1.10 -6.42
CA LYS A 247 18.08 0.38 -7.71
C LYS A 247 17.04 -0.73 -7.70
N GLU A 248 16.86 -1.43 -6.58
CA GLU A 248 15.82 -2.46 -6.43
C GLU A 248 14.42 -1.85 -6.39
N ARG A 249 14.23 -0.74 -5.67
CA ARG A 249 12.97 0.02 -5.63
C ARG A 249 12.60 0.59 -7.00
N GLU A 250 13.56 1.17 -7.71
CA GLU A 250 13.37 1.71 -9.05
C GLU A 250 12.96 0.60 -10.04
N LYS A 251 13.65 -0.56 -9.97
CA LYS A 251 13.29 -1.73 -10.78
C LYS A 251 11.89 -2.25 -10.47
N ALA A 252 11.51 -2.30 -9.19
CA ALA A 252 10.17 -2.73 -8.76
C ALA A 252 9.08 -1.78 -9.29
N SER A 253 9.26 -0.46 -9.11
CA SER A 253 8.32 0.55 -9.62
C SER A 253 8.15 0.47 -11.15
N LYS A 254 9.27 0.34 -11.88
CA LYS A 254 9.25 0.18 -13.33
C LYS A 254 8.57 -1.11 -13.80
N GLU A 255 8.67 -2.18 -13.02
CA GLU A 255 7.95 -3.43 -13.31
C GLU A 255 6.45 -3.29 -13.07
N GLU A 256 6.04 -2.66 -11.97
CA GLU A 256 4.63 -2.38 -11.66
C GLU A 256 3.98 -1.47 -12.71
N GLU A 257 4.67 -0.41 -13.13
CA GLU A 257 4.20 0.48 -14.20
C GLU A 257 4.02 -0.30 -15.52
N ARG A 258 4.98 -1.16 -15.87
CA ARG A 258 4.88 -2.03 -17.05
C ARG A 258 3.70 -2.99 -16.95
N ARG A 259 3.41 -3.55 -15.77
CA ARG A 259 2.24 -4.41 -15.53
C ARG A 259 0.94 -3.63 -15.70
N LEU A 260 0.86 -2.43 -15.12
CA LEU A 260 -0.32 -1.57 -15.24
C LEU A 260 -0.58 -1.15 -16.70
N LYS A 261 0.48 -0.80 -17.45
CA LYS A 261 0.38 -0.48 -18.87
C LYS A 261 -0.10 -1.66 -19.72
N LYS A 262 0.40 -2.87 -19.43
CA LYS A 262 -0.06 -4.11 -20.09
C LYS A 262 -1.53 -4.38 -19.82
N LEU A 263 -1.98 -4.25 -18.57
CA LEU A 263 -3.39 -4.43 -18.19
C LEU A 263 -4.30 -3.41 -18.87
N LYS A 264 -3.90 -2.14 -18.91
CA LYS A 264 -4.65 -1.08 -19.63
C LYS A 264 -4.75 -1.38 -21.13
N LYS A 265 -3.65 -1.83 -21.75
CA LYS A 265 -3.65 -2.21 -23.16
C LYS A 265 -4.56 -3.41 -23.42
N GLN A 266 -4.42 -4.48 -22.63
CA GLN A 266 -5.26 -5.66 -22.75
C GLN A 266 -6.75 -5.33 -22.59
N LYS A 267 -7.10 -4.47 -21.62
CA LYS A 267 -8.48 -4.01 -21.45
C LYS A 267 -8.99 -3.25 -22.67
N GLY A 268 -8.17 -2.39 -23.27
CA GLY A 268 -8.52 -1.68 -24.51
C GLY A 268 -8.73 -2.64 -25.68
N ASP A 269 -7.79 -3.56 -25.90
CA ASP A 269 -7.85 -4.58 -26.96
C ASP A 269 -9.09 -5.49 -26.78
N ASP A 270 -9.43 -5.86 -25.53
CA ASP A 270 -10.61 -6.67 -25.21
C ASP A 270 -11.93 -5.92 -25.48
N GLU A 271 -11.99 -4.64 -25.14
CA GLU A 271 -13.15 -3.79 -25.43
C GLU A 271 -13.34 -3.59 -26.95
N GLU A 272 -12.24 -3.36 -27.68
CA GLU A 272 -12.26 -3.27 -29.13
C GLU A 272 -12.74 -4.57 -29.78
N ARG A 273 -12.21 -5.72 -29.32
CA ARG A 273 -12.64 -7.05 -29.78
C ARG A 273 -14.14 -7.25 -29.57
N LYS A 274 -14.67 -6.90 -28.39
CA LYS A 274 -16.12 -6.96 -28.12
C LYS A 274 -16.92 -6.06 -29.07
N ARG A 275 -16.47 -4.81 -29.30
CA ARG A 275 -17.12 -3.90 -30.25
C ARG A 275 -17.12 -4.47 -31.68
N LYS A 276 -16.02 -5.11 -32.09
CA LYS A 276 -15.91 -5.76 -33.41
C LYS A 276 -16.86 -6.96 -33.53
N GLU A 277 -16.98 -7.78 -32.49
CA GLU A 277 -17.96 -8.87 -32.43
C GLU A 277 -19.40 -8.34 -32.51
N GLU A 278 -19.72 -7.24 -31.84
CA GLU A 278 -21.03 -6.60 -31.93
C GLU A 278 -21.34 -6.11 -33.36
N ARG A 279 -20.37 -5.50 -34.04
CA ARG A 279 -20.51 -5.10 -35.45
C ARG A 279 -20.69 -6.31 -36.38
N GLY A 280 -19.99 -7.41 -36.12
CA GLY A 280 -20.20 -8.68 -36.83
C GLY A 280 -21.61 -9.22 -36.64
N ARG A 281 -22.08 -9.30 -35.38
CA ARG A 281 -23.45 -9.74 -35.04
C ARG A 281 -24.51 -8.83 -35.66
N TRP A 282 -24.25 -7.53 -35.76
CA TRP A 282 -25.13 -6.59 -36.43
C TRP A 282 -25.29 -6.94 -37.92
N LYS A 283 -24.19 -7.18 -38.64
CA LYS A 283 -24.22 -7.62 -40.05
C LYS A 283 -24.94 -8.95 -40.23
N ASP A 284 -24.61 -9.93 -39.40
CA ASP A 284 -25.21 -11.27 -39.48
C ASP A 284 -26.72 -11.23 -39.23
N ARG A 285 -27.16 -10.46 -38.23
CA ARG A 285 -28.60 -10.28 -37.95
C ARG A 285 -29.32 -9.54 -39.06
N TRP A 286 -28.68 -8.52 -39.63
CA TRP A 286 -29.28 -7.79 -40.76
C TRP A 286 -29.41 -8.66 -42.00
N LYS A 287 -28.39 -9.47 -42.30
CA LYS A 287 -28.42 -10.45 -43.38
C LYS A 287 -29.55 -11.47 -43.19
N LYS A 288 -29.67 -12.03 -41.98
CA LYS A 288 -30.78 -12.95 -41.63
C LYS A 288 -32.15 -12.28 -41.83
N LEU A 289 -32.32 -11.05 -41.33
CA LEU A 289 -33.59 -10.32 -41.47
C LEU A 289 -33.96 -10.05 -42.94
N GLY A 290 -32.96 -9.84 -43.80
CA GLY A 290 -33.14 -9.65 -45.24
C GLY A 290 -33.44 -10.94 -46.01
N GLU A 291 -32.79 -12.06 -45.65
CA GLU A 291 -32.95 -13.36 -46.32
C GLU A 291 -34.29 -14.03 -45.99
N THR A 292 -34.78 -13.90 -44.75
CA THR A 292 -36.07 -14.48 -44.33
C THR A 292 -37.28 -13.72 -44.91
N GLY A 293 -37.08 -12.75 -45.82
CA GLY A 293 -38.18 -12.06 -46.52
C GLY A 293 -39.00 -12.95 -47.48
N GLY A 294 -38.63 -14.24 -47.62
CA GLY A 294 -39.37 -15.24 -48.38
C GLY A 294 -40.24 -16.15 -47.49
N GLU A 295 -41.55 -15.98 -47.62
CA GLU A 295 -42.64 -16.96 -47.40
C GLU A 295 -42.86 -17.61 -46.02
N VAL A 296 -41.85 -17.81 -45.15
CA VAL A 296 -42.06 -18.59 -43.92
C VAL A 296 -41.25 -18.04 -42.75
N GLU A 297 -41.94 -17.44 -41.78
CA GLU A 297 -41.94 -17.86 -40.36
C GLU A 297 -42.59 -16.75 -39.51
N GLU A 298 -43.59 -17.19 -38.75
CA GLU A 298 -44.41 -16.47 -37.78
C GLU A 298 -43.62 -16.17 -36.48
N THR A 299 -42.32 -15.86 -36.59
CA THR A 299 -41.48 -15.58 -35.44
C THR A 299 -41.75 -14.16 -34.93
N GLU A 300 -42.34 -14.05 -33.74
CA GLU A 300 -42.56 -12.77 -33.06
C GLU A 300 -41.22 -12.07 -32.74
N LEU A 301 -40.82 -11.10 -33.56
CA LEU A 301 -39.63 -10.28 -33.33
C LEU A 301 -39.89 -9.27 -32.20
N ARG A 302 -38.95 -9.16 -31.27
CA ARG A 302 -38.95 -8.12 -30.22
C ARG A 302 -38.15 -6.90 -30.66
N PHE A 303 -38.31 -5.79 -29.94
CA PHE A 303 -37.51 -4.59 -30.14
C PHE A 303 -35.99 -4.86 -30.10
N ASP A 304 -35.53 -5.72 -29.18
CA ASP A 304 -34.10 -6.02 -28.99
C ASP A 304 -33.48 -6.92 -30.06
N ASP A 305 -34.31 -7.63 -30.83
CA ASP A 305 -33.88 -8.54 -31.89
C ASP A 305 -33.50 -7.79 -33.17
N ILE A 306 -34.12 -6.62 -33.40
CA ILE A 306 -33.79 -5.71 -34.48
C ILE A 306 -32.35 -5.20 -34.28
N PRO A 307 -31.46 -5.33 -35.28
CA PRO A 307 -30.06 -4.98 -35.12
C PRO A 307 -29.85 -3.47 -35.27
N TRP A 308 -30.23 -2.69 -34.26
CA TRP A 308 -30.00 -1.25 -34.22
C TRP A 308 -28.50 -0.91 -34.34
N PRO A 309 -28.11 0.15 -35.09
CA PRO A 309 -26.71 0.55 -35.28
C PRO A 309 -26.16 1.32 -34.06
N VAL A 310 -26.18 0.69 -32.88
CA VAL A 310 -25.69 1.25 -31.62
C VAL A 310 -24.97 0.17 -30.80
N TYR A 311 -23.92 0.55 -30.09
CA TYR A 311 -23.24 -0.36 -29.16
C TYR A 311 -24.11 -0.63 -27.93
N ARG A 312 -24.12 -1.88 -27.46
CA ARG A 312 -24.82 -2.19 -26.21
C ARG A 312 -23.96 -1.70 -25.04
N SER A 313 -24.57 -1.00 -24.09
CA SER A 313 -23.85 -0.53 -22.91
C SER A 313 -23.33 -1.72 -22.11
N SER A 314 -22.01 -1.87 -22.03
CA SER A 314 -21.34 -2.96 -21.32
C SER A 314 -21.60 -2.95 -19.80
N ASN A 315 -22.12 -1.84 -19.29
CA ASN A 315 -22.35 -1.62 -17.85
C ASN A 315 -23.76 -2.02 -17.41
N SER A 316 -24.69 -2.22 -18.34
CA SER A 316 -26.04 -2.67 -17.99
C SER A 316 -26.08 -4.20 -18.07
N THR A 317 -26.36 -4.83 -16.94
CA THR A 317 -26.67 -6.27 -16.86
C THR A 317 -27.87 -6.65 -17.72
N THR A 318 -28.70 -5.67 -18.09
CA THR A 318 -29.80 -5.82 -19.05
C THR A 318 -29.36 -5.30 -20.42
N THR A 319 -29.36 -6.21 -21.40
CA THR A 319 -29.04 -5.94 -22.81
C THR A 319 -30.15 -5.15 -23.54
N VAL A 320 -30.93 -4.33 -22.83
CA VAL A 320 -32.11 -3.67 -23.39
C VAL A 320 -31.67 -2.39 -24.09
N ILE A 321 -31.96 -2.29 -25.38
CA ILE A 321 -31.75 -1.06 -26.13
C ILE A 321 -33.00 -0.19 -25.97
N SER A 322 -32.85 1.02 -25.45
CA SER A 322 -33.90 2.05 -25.41
C SER A 322 -33.82 2.97 -26.62
N GLU A 323 -34.96 3.57 -26.99
CA GLU A 323 -35.06 4.56 -28.09
C GLU A 323 -34.16 5.79 -27.84
N ASP A 324 -33.90 6.11 -26.58
CA ASP A 324 -33.02 7.19 -26.17
C ASP A 324 -31.58 6.97 -26.58
N HIS A 325 -31.16 5.71 -26.79
CA HIS A 325 -29.79 5.42 -27.23
C HIS A 325 -29.55 5.69 -28.72
N LEU A 326 -30.62 5.90 -29.51
CA LEU A 326 -30.56 6.26 -30.93
C LEU A 326 -30.25 7.76 -31.12
N THR A 327 -29.19 8.23 -30.48
CA THR A 327 -28.63 9.57 -30.64
C THR A 327 -27.67 9.62 -31.84
N ILE A 328 -27.48 10.82 -32.41
CA ILE A 328 -26.56 11.06 -33.54
C ILE A 328 -25.16 10.51 -33.23
N ASP A 329 -24.60 10.80 -32.05
CA ASP A 329 -23.23 10.41 -31.70
C ASP A 329 -23.03 8.89 -31.62
N ASN A 330 -23.97 8.17 -31.00
CA ASN A 330 -23.91 6.71 -30.87
C ASN A 330 -24.01 6.02 -32.23
N VAL A 331 -24.96 6.45 -33.07
CA VAL A 331 -25.15 5.90 -34.42
C VAL A 331 -23.95 6.23 -35.30
N ARG A 332 -23.44 7.46 -35.23
CA ARG A 332 -22.23 7.90 -35.91
C ARG A 332 -21.04 7.04 -35.52
N SER A 333 -20.73 6.96 -34.23
CA SER A 333 -19.59 6.17 -33.73
C SER A 333 -19.65 4.71 -34.18
N PHE A 334 -20.85 4.12 -34.18
CA PHE A 334 -21.05 2.75 -34.65
C PHE A 334 -20.81 2.61 -36.15
N LEU A 335 -21.45 3.43 -36.99
CA LEU A 335 -21.34 3.35 -38.46
C LEU A 335 -19.93 3.69 -38.96
N TYR A 336 -19.23 4.63 -38.32
CA TYR A 336 -17.82 4.92 -38.62
C TYR A 336 -16.94 3.70 -38.38
N ALA A 337 -17.09 3.02 -37.24
CA ALA A 337 -16.33 1.81 -36.96
C ALA A 337 -16.69 0.65 -37.90
N VAL A 338 -17.95 0.58 -38.37
CA VAL A 338 -18.36 -0.39 -39.40
C VAL A 338 -17.68 -0.07 -40.74
N ALA A 339 -17.58 1.22 -41.11
CA ALA A 339 -16.91 1.66 -42.33
C ALA A 339 -15.40 1.42 -42.27
N GLU A 340 -14.76 1.67 -41.14
CA GLU A 340 -13.33 1.36 -40.93
C GLU A 340 -13.05 -0.14 -41.07
N ASP A 341 -13.90 -1.00 -40.50
CA ASP A 341 -13.79 -2.45 -40.64
C ASP A 341 -13.94 -2.94 -42.09
N GLU A 342 -14.81 -2.28 -42.88
CA GLU A 342 -15.00 -2.57 -44.31
C GLU A 342 -13.83 -2.02 -45.13
N ALA A 343 -13.40 -0.78 -44.90
CA ALA A 343 -12.25 -0.17 -45.56
C ALA A 343 -10.97 -0.99 -45.33
N ALA A 344 -10.76 -1.52 -44.12
CA ALA A 344 -9.65 -2.43 -43.81
C ALA A 344 -9.67 -3.73 -44.63
N LYS A 345 -10.83 -4.14 -45.16
CA LYS A 345 -11.00 -5.28 -46.06
C LYS A 345 -10.97 -4.89 -47.55
N GLY A 346 -10.62 -3.64 -47.87
CA GLY A 346 -10.71 -3.09 -49.23
C GLY A 346 -12.14 -2.75 -49.65
N GLY A 347 -13.03 -2.58 -48.67
CA GLY A 347 -14.45 -2.32 -48.84
C GLY A 347 -14.83 -0.84 -48.89
N ASP A 348 -16.07 -0.58 -48.51
CA ASP A 348 -16.82 0.60 -48.87
C ASP A 348 -16.52 1.86 -48.05
N ASP A 349 -16.52 3.02 -48.70
CA ASP A 349 -16.48 4.33 -48.04
C ASP A 349 -17.63 4.49 -47.05
N LEU A 350 -17.41 5.26 -45.99
CA LEU A 350 -18.43 5.65 -45.01
C LEU A 350 -19.74 6.12 -45.66
N ARG A 351 -19.65 6.90 -46.74
CA ARG A 351 -20.82 7.39 -47.51
C ARG A 351 -21.66 6.25 -48.09
N LYS A 352 -21.06 5.11 -48.45
CA LYS A 352 -21.79 3.95 -48.97
C LYS A 352 -22.44 3.17 -47.83
N VAL A 353 -21.75 3.00 -46.69
CA VAL A 353 -22.33 2.39 -45.47
C VAL A 353 -23.55 3.18 -44.97
N ILE A 354 -23.46 4.52 -44.91
CA ILE A 354 -24.59 5.37 -44.51
C ILE A 354 -25.75 5.26 -45.52
N ARG A 355 -25.47 5.30 -46.83
CA ARG A 355 -26.52 5.13 -47.85
C ARG A 355 -27.20 3.77 -47.77
N GLU A 356 -26.47 2.71 -47.46
CA GLU A 356 -27.05 1.39 -47.22
C GLU A 356 -27.94 1.40 -45.99
N ALA A 357 -27.46 1.95 -44.87
CA ALA A 357 -28.25 2.12 -43.65
C ALA A 357 -29.55 2.91 -43.91
N ILE A 358 -29.51 4.00 -44.67
CA ILE A 358 -30.72 4.78 -45.04
C ILE A 358 -31.71 3.92 -45.82
N ARG A 359 -31.25 3.15 -46.82
CA ARG A 359 -32.15 2.27 -47.59
C ARG A 359 -32.76 1.17 -46.73
N SER A 360 -31.99 0.70 -45.75
CA SER A 360 -32.32 -0.37 -44.83
C SER A 360 -33.32 0.07 -43.76
N TYR A 361 -33.16 1.28 -43.22
CA TYR A 361 -34.00 1.86 -42.17
C TYR A 361 -34.99 2.91 -42.69
N HIS A 362 -35.31 2.88 -43.99
CA HIS A 362 -36.34 3.75 -44.54
C HIS A 362 -37.72 3.34 -43.98
N PRO A 363 -38.51 4.26 -43.39
CA PRO A 363 -39.74 3.91 -42.68
C PRO A 363 -40.69 3.08 -43.54
N ASP A 364 -40.94 3.50 -44.78
CA ASP A 364 -41.83 2.76 -45.71
C ASP A 364 -41.38 1.31 -45.97
N ARG A 365 -40.10 1.10 -46.32
CA ARG A 365 -39.57 -0.24 -46.60
C ARG A 365 -39.48 -1.11 -45.34
N PHE A 366 -39.10 -0.48 -44.23
CA PHE A 366 -38.99 -1.16 -42.94
C PHE A 366 -40.37 -1.59 -42.43
N HIS A 367 -41.39 -0.74 -42.57
CA HIS A 367 -42.77 -1.05 -42.21
C HIS A 367 -43.35 -2.17 -43.08
N GLY A 368 -43.03 -2.22 -44.37
CA GLY A 368 -43.49 -3.31 -45.23
C GLY A 368 -42.84 -4.66 -44.94
N ARG A 369 -41.55 -4.69 -44.58
CA ARG A 369 -40.78 -5.95 -44.39
C ARG A 369 -40.71 -6.47 -42.96
N VAL A 370 -40.49 -5.58 -41.99
CA VAL A 370 -40.10 -5.98 -40.63
C VAL A 370 -41.27 -5.84 -39.66
N LEU A 371 -42.05 -4.76 -39.77
CA LEU A 371 -43.13 -4.45 -38.83
C LEU A 371 -44.22 -5.55 -38.70
N PRO A 372 -44.62 -6.29 -39.76
CA PRO A 372 -45.60 -7.37 -39.64
C PRO A 372 -45.14 -8.50 -38.70
N ARG A 373 -43.82 -8.71 -38.63
CA ARG A 373 -43.18 -9.74 -37.80
C ARG A 373 -42.93 -9.29 -36.37
N VAL A 374 -42.97 -7.97 -36.12
CA VAL A 374 -42.77 -7.42 -34.77
C VAL A 374 -44.01 -7.67 -33.93
N ARG A 375 -43.79 -8.10 -32.69
CA ARG A 375 -44.85 -8.29 -31.70
C ARG A 375 -45.66 -7.00 -31.54
N GLU A 376 -46.99 -7.12 -31.47
CA GLU A 376 -47.90 -5.97 -31.42
C GLU A 376 -47.54 -4.93 -30.34
N LYS A 377 -47.11 -5.40 -29.16
CA LYS A 377 -46.68 -4.55 -28.04
C LYS A 377 -45.46 -3.66 -28.34
N ASP A 378 -44.58 -4.11 -29.23
CA ASP A 378 -43.34 -3.41 -29.57
C ASP A 378 -43.48 -2.62 -30.89
N ARG A 379 -44.61 -2.74 -31.62
CA ARG A 379 -44.76 -2.15 -32.96
C ARG A 379 -44.62 -0.63 -32.95
N ASP A 380 -45.30 0.05 -32.04
CA ASP A 380 -45.25 1.52 -31.98
C ASP A 380 -43.86 2.01 -31.58
N ARG A 381 -43.27 1.33 -30.58
CA ARG A 381 -41.87 1.53 -30.16
C ARG A 381 -40.88 1.41 -31.33
N VAL A 382 -41.07 0.41 -32.19
CA VAL A 382 -40.22 0.19 -33.38
C VAL A 382 -40.45 1.28 -34.44
N LYS A 383 -41.69 1.72 -34.68
CA LYS A 383 -41.98 2.81 -35.62
C LYS A 383 -41.28 4.10 -35.20
N ASP A 384 -41.42 4.47 -33.93
CA ASP A 384 -40.83 5.69 -33.36
C ASP A 384 -39.29 5.64 -33.44
N ALA A 385 -38.70 4.48 -33.12
CA ALA A 385 -37.27 4.23 -33.24
C ALA A 385 -36.76 4.33 -34.68
N VAL A 386 -37.48 3.75 -35.66
CA VAL A 386 -37.11 3.81 -37.08
C VAL A 386 -37.22 5.23 -37.61
N GLU A 387 -38.28 5.96 -37.26
CA GLU A 387 -38.44 7.35 -37.66
C GLU A 387 -37.30 8.22 -37.12
N LYS A 388 -37.00 8.11 -35.82
CA LYS A 388 -35.88 8.81 -35.18
C LYS A 388 -34.54 8.45 -35.84
N LEU A 389 -34.29 7.16 -36.08
CA LEU A 389 -33.07 6.69 -36.72
C LEU A 389 -32.96 7.21 -38.16
N SER A 390 -34.05 7.25 -38.92
CA SER A 390 -34.06 7.75 -40.29
C SER A 390 -33.66 9.23 -40.35
N ARG A 391 -34.13 10.06 -39.40
CA ARG A 391 -33.75 11.47 -39.27
C ARG A 391 -32.25 11.60 -38.98
N VAL A 392 -31.77 10.86 -37.97
CA VAL A 392 -30.34 10.82 -37.61
C VAL A 392 -29.46 10.40 -38.79
N LEU A 393 -29.87 9.39 -39.56
CA LEU A 393 -29.10 8.92 -40.71
C LEU A 393 -29.07 9.95 -41.86
N ASN A 394 -30.16 10.67 -42.09
CA ASN A 394 -30.22 11.73 -43.09
C ASN A 394 -29.34 12.93 -42.68
N ASP A 395 -29.33 13.30 -41.39
CA ASP A 395 -28.46 14.35 -40.85
C ASP A 395 -26.98 13.97 -41.04
N LEU A 396 -26.61 12.73 -40.71
CA LEU A 396 -25.26 12.22 -40.94
C LEU A 396 -24.87 12.17 -42.43
N ALA A 397 -25.81 11.87 -43.32
CA ALA A 397 -25.58 11.91 -44.76
C ALA A 397 -25.43 13.34 -45.30
N ALA A 398 -26.06 14.32 -44.66
CA ALA A 398 -25.91 15.73 -44.98
C ALA A 398 -24.55 16.29 -44.50
N GLU A 399 -24.12 15.95 -43.28
CA GLU A 399 -22.79 16.33 -42.74
C GLU A 399 -21.63 15.76 -43.57
N GLY A 400 -21.82 14.58 -44.16
CA GLY A 400 -20.80 13.91 -44.94
C GLY A 400 -20.67 14.40 -46.37
N LYS A 401 -21.46 15.37 -46.84
CA LYS A 401 -21.34 15.99 -48.18
C LYS A 401 -20.23 17.03 -48.17
#